data_AF-A0A5S3TQY2-F1
#
_entry.id   AF-A0A5S3TQY2-F1
#
_cell.length_a   1.000
_cell.length_b   1.000
_cell.length_c   1.000
_cell.angle_alpha   90.00
_cell.angle_beta   90.00
_cell.angle_gamma   90.00
#
_symmetry.space_group_name_H-M   'P 1'
#
loop_
_entity.id
_entity.type
_entity.pdbx_description
1 polymer ?
#
loop_
_entity_poly.entity_id
_entity_poly.type
_entity_poly.pdbx_seq_one_letter_code
_entity_poly.pdbx_strand_id
1 'polypeptide(L)'
;MLRQIVLLLVASVMLIACSEQTTKFNTVHEGQQELRNINNLLSNQNEHSKVTSWPFSESYLQARHLAYKGLQETELTDSQRAQLNYLIIAERYPERYFVWPIQRDVISNARLQGDFSEQGLAAWLELVETRLIAAEQSNLKLNKIELTLLHNMVTAHLNNNDNHVQTALNKLNQYLTQYKPRTKLGLVGLANGKDWYQSKLNYFSGVTKPPLDWLSEIQQALKQPHSADFLLPLTDSHTKPLVMSYFTQEHQHDGFDWQLEFIDPLKNKRELSEGEQYFWQVMMETDVGIHYHSWSEQQARVNLMKRLNVDQLQADWLIEDIVLYPAMSFIFVN
;
A
#
# COMPACT_ATOMS: atom_id res chain seq x y z
N MET A 1 -0.56 -57.82 1.17
CA MET A 1 -1.28 -57.09 0.11
C MET A 1 -2.01 -55.85 0.63
N LEU A 2 -2.83 -55.93 1.70
CA LEU A 2 -3.54 -54.75 2.24
C LEU A 2 -2.61 -53.56 2.66
N ARG A 3 -1.47 -53.85 3.29
CA ARG A 3 -0.48 -52.83 3.71
C ARG A 3 0.17 -52.08 2.54
N GLN A 4 0.38 -52.73 1.40
CA GLN A 4 0.98 -52.10 0.21
C GLN A 4 -0.03 -51.20 -0.51
N ILE A 5 -1.31 -51.58 -0.51
CA ILE A 5 -2.39 -50.77 -1.08
C ILE A 5 -2.62 -49.50 -0.25
N VAL A 6 -2.58 -49.58 1.08
CA VAL A 6 -2.70 -48.41 1.96
C VAL A 6 -1.52 -47.45 1.81
N LEU A 7 -0.29 -47.95 1.68
CA LEU A 7 0.90 -47.12 1.43
C LEU A 7 0.86 -46.41 0.07
N LEU A 8 0.36 -47.07 -0.98
CA LEU A 8 0.15 -46.47 -2.30
C LEU A 8 -0.98 -45.42 -2.30
N LEU A 9 -2.04 -45.61 -1.51
CA LEU A 9 -3.12 -44.63 -1.34
C LEU A 9 -2.65 -43.38 -0.56
N VAL A 10 -1.86 -43.56 0.50
CA VAL A 10 -1.30 -42.43 1.26
C VAL A 10 -0.26 -41.66 0.43
N ALA A 11 0.54 -42.36 -0.39
CA ALA A 11 1.47 -41.71 -1.31
C ALA A 11 0.77 -40.95 -2.46
N SER A 12 -0.38 -41.44 -2.94
CA SER A 12 -1.16 -40.75 -3.98
C SER A 12 -1.97 -39.57 -3.45
N VAL A 13 -2.43 -39.59 -2.20
CA VAL A 13 -3.02 -38.40 -1.54
C VAL A 13 -1.95 -37.32 -1.27
N MET A 14 -0.70 -37.70 -0.99
CA MET A 14 0.42 -36.76 -0.85
C MET A 14 0.90 -36.15 -2.18
N LEU A 15 0.59 -36.76 -3.34
CA LEU A 15 0.92 -36.21 -4.66
C LEU A 15 -0.13 -35.20 -5.17
N ILE A 16 -1.36 -35.23 -4.65
CA ILE A 16 -2.40 -34.24 -4.99
C ILE A 16 -2.23 -32.93 -4.19
N ALA A 17 -1.46 -32.95 -3.10
CA ALA A 17 -1.19 -31.77 -2.28
C ALA A 17 -0.20 -30.74 -2.90
N CYS A 18 0.35 -31.03 -4.08
CA CYS A 18 1.23 -30.12 -4.83
C CYS A 18 0.87 -30.03 -6.32
N SER A 19 -0.41 -30.16 -6.70
CA SER A 19 -0.81 -29.60 -7.99
C SER A 19 -0.95 -28.09 -7.82
N GLU A 20 0.07 -27.32 -8.20
CA GLU A 20 -0.08 -25.87 -8.36
C GLU A 20 -1.25 -25.64 -9.31
N GLN A 21 -2.35 -25.13 -8.79
CA GLN A 21 -3.50 -24.75 -9.58
C GLN A 21 -3.10 -23.45 -10.30
N THR A 22 -2.59 -23.58 -11.52
CA THR A 22 -2.16 -22.43 -12.31
C THR A 22 -3.39 -21.69 -12.81
N THR A 23 -3.64 -20.50 -12.26
CA THR A 23 -4.60 -19.56 -12.83
C THR A 23 -3.96 -19.00 -14.10
N LYS A 24 -4.17 -19.66 -15.23
CA LYS A 24 -3.64 -19.19 -16.51
C LYS A 24 -4.58 -18.15 -17.10
N PHE A 25 -4.08 -16.94 -17.34
CA PHE A 25 -4.80 -15.91 -18.08
C PHE A 25 -4.44 -15.96 -19.56
N ASN A 26 -5.41 -15.76 -20.44
CA ASN A 26 -5.20 -15.63 -21.88
C ASN A 26 -4.82 -14.21 -22.28
N THR A 27 -5.25 -13.22 -21.49
CA THR A 27 -4.97 -11.80 -21.74
C THR A 27 -4.58 -11.06 -20.47
N VAL A 28 -3.86 -9.94 -20.62
CA VAL A 28 -3.54 -9.05 -19.49
C VAL A 28 -4.81 -8.52 -18.83
N HIS A 29 -5.84 -8.22 -19.63
CA HIS A 29 -7.13 -7.72 -19.15
C HIS A 29 -7.83 -8.69 -18.20
N GLU A 30 -7.80 -10.00 -18.48
CA GLU A 30 -8.33 -11.03 -17.58
C GLU A 30 -7.63 -10.98 -16.22
N GLY A 31 -6.29 -10.88 -16.20
CA GLY A 31 -5.53 -10.78 -14.96
C GLY A 31 -5.78 -9.46 -14.21
N GLN A 32 -5.97 -8.34 -14.92
CA GLN A 32 -6.36 -7.07 -14.32
C GLN A 32 -7.73 -7.14 -13.67
N GLN A 33 -8.71 -7.73 -14.35
CA GLN A 33 -10.05 -7.91 -13.80
C GLN A 33 -10.01 -8.79 -12.55
N GLU A 34 -9.22 -9.87 -12.57
CA GLU A 34 -9.07 -10.73 -11.40
C GLU A 34 -8.42 -9.98 -10.22
N LEU A 35 -7.39 -9.18 -10.47
CA LEU A 35 -6.81 -8.32 -9.43
C LEU A 35 -7.80 -7.31 -8.88
N ARG A 36 -8.65 -6.68 -9.73
CA ARG A 36 -9.71 -5.78 -9.28
C ARG A 36 -10.72 -6.52 -8.39
N ASN A 37 -11.14 -7.71 -8.79
CA ASN A 37 -12.06 -8.56 -8.03
C ASN A 37 -11.49 -8.94 -6.65
N ILE A 38 -10.22 -9.36 -6.59
CA ILE A 38 -9.53 -9.72 -5.34
C ILE A 38 -9.43 -8.51 -4.40
N ASN A 39 -9.20 -7.32 -4.95
CA ASN A 39 -9.00 -6.07 -4.21
C ASN A 39 -10.27 -5.21 -4.10
N ASN A 40 -11.45 -5.76 -4.32
CA ASN A 40 -12.69 -4.99 -4.39
C ASN A 40 -12.96 -4.17 -3.11
N LEU A 41 -12.62 -4.69 -1.93
CA LEU A 41 -12.72 -4.00 -0.65
C LEU A 41 -11.66 -2.90 -0.43
N LEU A 42 -10.64 -2.85 -1.28
CA LEU A 42 -9.59 -1.82 -1.29
C LEU A 42 -9.77 -0.80 -2.42
N SER A 43 -10.73 -1.02 -3.33
CA SER A 43 -11.03 -0.12 -4.42
C SER A 43 -11.90 1.05 -3.96
N ASN A 44 -11.68 2.23 -4.54
CA ASN A 44 -12.61 3.37 -4.39
C ASN A 44 -13.75 3.31 -5.43
N GLN A 45 -13.79 2.29 -6.29
CA GLN A 45 -14.82 2.14 -7.31
C GLN A 45 -16.08 1.49 -6.72
N ASN A 46 -17.23 2.11 -6.96
CA ASN A 46 -18.56 1.65 -6.52
C ASN A 46 -19.11 0.52 -7.41
N GLU A 47 -18.28 -0.47 -7.72
CA GLU A 47 -18.73 -1.66 -8.44
C GLU A 47 -19.26 -2.67 -7.44
N HIS A 48 -20.57 -2.88 -7.43
CA HIS A 48 -21.22 -3.89 -6.60
C HIS A 48 -20.68 -5.26 -6.98
N SER A 49 -19.82 -5.80 -6.14
CA SER A 49 -19.19 -7.09 -6.30
C SER A 49 -19.29 -7.84 -4.99
N LYS A 50 -19.58 -9.14 -5.11
CA LYS A 50 -19.59 -10.04 -3.95
C LYS A 50 -18.24 -9.99 -3.25
N VAL A 51 -18.23 -9.86 -1.93
CA VAL A 51 -16.98 -10.00 -1.17
C VAL A 51 -16.49 -11.44 -1.29
N THR A 52 -15.41 -11.63 -2.03
CA THR A 52 -14.80 -12.96 -2.29
C THR A 52 -13.78 -13.32 -1.21
N SER A 53 -13.05 -12.33 -0.70
CA SER A 53 -12.06 -12.50 0.36
C SER A 53 -11.85 -11.17 1.10
N TRP A 54 -11.48 -11.25 2.38
CA TRP A 54 -11.14 -10.06 3.15
C TRP A 54 -9.67 -9.66 2.93
N PRO A 55 -9.34 -8.36 2.85
CA PRO A 55 -7.98 -7.89 2.56
C PRO A 55 -6.94 -8.54 3.47
N PHE A 56 -5.85 -9.01 2.88
CA PHE A 56 -4.69 -9.61 3.55
C PHE A 56 -4.99 -10.83 4.44
N SER A 57 -6.17 -11.44 4.31
CA SER A 57 -6.42 -12.80 4.79
C SER A 57 -5.60 -13.81 3.98
N GLU A 58 -5.41 -15.04 4.50
CA GLU A 58 -4.65 -16.07 3.78
C GLU A 58 -5.27 -16.40 2.41
N SER A 59 -6.61 -16.44 2.31
CA SER A 59 -7.29 -16.65 1.02
C SER A 59 -7.07 -15.50 0.05
N TYR A 60 -7.10 -14.26 0.53
CA TYR A 60 -6.77 -13.08 -0.28
C TYR A 60 -5.32 -13.13 -0.78
N LEU A 61 -4.36 -13.42 0.11
CA LEU A 61 -2.93 -13.48 -0.23
C LEU A 61 -2.65 -14.59 -1.23
N GLN A 62 -3.28 -15.76 -1.06
CA GLN A 62 -3.17 -16.87 -2.00
C GLN A 62 -3.76 -16.50 -3.37
N ALA A 63 -4.94 -15.89 -3.41
CA ALA A 63 -5.57 -15.47 -4.66
C ALA A 63 -4.72 -14.44 -5.41
N ARG A 64 -4.20 -13.43 -4.70
CA ARG A 64 -3.30 -12.40 -5.24
C ARG A 64 -2.02 -13.02 -5.81
N HIS A 65 -1.40 -13.95 -5.07
CA HIS A 65 -0.21 -14.64 -5.50
C HIS A 65 -0.44 -15.46 -6.78
N LEU A 66 -1.56 -16.19 -6.85
CA LEU A 66 -1.95 -16.95 -8.04
C LEU A 66 -2.23 -16.04 -9.24
N ALA A 67 -2.89 -14.90 -9.02
CA ALA A 67 -3.11 -13.90 -10.07
C ALA A 67 -1.78 -13.33 -10.61
N TYR A 68 -0.79 -13.07 -9.74
CA TYR A 68 0.52 -12.64 -10.21
C TYR A 68 1.24 -13.70 -11.03
N LYS A 69 1.22 -14.98 -10.58
CA LYS A 69 1.75 -16.09 -11.38
C LYS A 69 1.07 -16.18 -12.74
N GLY A 70 -0.26 -16.08 -12.77
CA GLY A 70 -1.03 -16.06 -14.02
C GLY A 70 -0.64 -14.93 -14.97
N LEU A 71 -0.45 -13.72 -14.44
CA LEU A 71 -0.01 -12.57 -15.22
C LEU A 71 1.42 -12.75 -15.77
N GLN A 72 2.32 -13.41 -15.02
CA GLN A 72 3.68 -13.70 -15.50
C GLN A 72 3.71 -14.60 -16.74
N GLU A 73 2.67 -15.40 -16.97
CA GLU A 73 2.53 -16.27 -18.14
C GLU A 73 1.94 -15.55 -19.37
N THR A 74 1.51 -14.29 -19.22
CA THR A 74 0.97 -13.47 -20.32
C THR A 74 2.04 -12.63 -21.02
N GLU A 75 1.73 -12.11 -22.21
CA GLU A 75 2.59 -11.15 -22.90
C GLU A 75 2.42 -9.74 -22.29
N LEU A 76 3.39 -9.36 -21.44
CA LEU A 76 3.43 -8.07 -20.77
C LEU A 76 4.37 -7.09 -21.48
N THR A 77 3.96 -5.82 -21.56
CA THR A 77 4.86 -4.70 -21.89
C THR A 77 5.92 -4.51 -20.79
N ASP A 78 6.99 -3.77 -21.08
CA ASP A 78 8.05 -3.50 -20.10
C ASP A 78 7.52 -2.79 -18.83
N SER A 79 6.59 -1.85 -19.00
CA SER A 79 5.97 -1.10 -17.89
C SER A 79 5.14 -2.02 -17.00
N GLN A 80 4.30 -2.85 -17.62
CA GLN A 80 3.50 -3.85 -16.91
C GLN A 80 4.38 -4.88 -16.20
N ARG A 81 5.44 -5.37 -16.85
CA ARG A 81 6.39 -6.31 -16.24
C ARG A 81 7.10 -5.69 -15.04
N ALA A 82 7.52 -4.42 -15.15
CA ALA A 82 8.14 -3.70 -14.04
C ALA A 82 7.19 -3.56 -12.84
N GLN A 83 5.93 -3.17 -13.08
CA GLN A 83 4.91 -3.09 -12.03
C GLN A 83 4.60 -4.45 -11.41
N LEU A 84 4.43 -5.50 -12.20
CA LEU A 84 4.17 -6.85 -11.69
C LEU A 84 5.33 -7.35 -10.82
N ASN A 85 6.58 -7.14 -11.26
CA ASN A 85 7.76 -7.49 -10.46
C ASN A 85 7.81 -6.73 -9.13
N TYR A 86 7.50 -5.43 -9.14
CA TYR A 86 7.38 -4.62 -7.93
C TYR A 86 6.31 -5.18 -6.98
N LEU A 87 5.15 -5.56 -7.51
CA LEU A 87 4.05 -6.10 -6.71
C LEU A 87 4.34 -7.49 -6.13
N ILE A 88 5.02 -8.37 -6.87
CA ILE A 88 5.50 -9.67 -6.37
C ILE A 88 6.52 -9.47 -5.24
N ILE A 89 7.39 -8.46 -5.37
CA ILE A 89 8.30 -8.06 -4.32
C ILE A 89 7.49 -7.58 -3.09
N ALA A 90 6.46 -6.74 -3.29
CA ALA A 90 5.58 -6.23 -2.24
C ALA A 90 4.91 -7.33 -1.39
N GLU A 91 4.49 -8.45 -2.00
CA GLU A 91 3.87 -9.58 -1.27
C GLU A 91 4.75 -10.14 -0.14
N ARG A 92 6.07 -9.95 -0.21
CA ARG A 92 7.04 -10.53 0.73
C ARG A 92 7.31 -9.65 1.95
N TYR A 93 6.79 -8.42 1.96
CA TYR A 93 7.06 -7.41 2.99
C TYR A 93 6.05 -7.45 4.15
N PRO A 94 6.23 -6.60 5.18
CA PRO A 94 5.40 -6.65 6.37
C PRO A 94 3.89 -6.41 6.17
N GLU A 95 3.41 -6.17 4.95
CA GLU A 95 1.98 -6.08 4.64
C GLU A 95 1.19 -7.29 5.17
N ARG A 96 1.80 -8.49 5.21
CA ARG A 96 1.19 -9.69 5.83
C ARG A 96 0.95 -9.59 7.34
N TYR A 97 1.63 -8.66 8.03
CA TYR A 97 1.48 -8.42 9.47
C TYR A 97 0.52 -7.24 9.76
N PHE A 98 0.31 -6.36 8.78
CA PHE A 98 -0.57 -5.21 8.88
C PHE A 98 -1.79 -5.40 7.98
N VAL A 99 -2.72 -6.23 8.44
CA VAL A 99 -3.88 -6.72 7.66
C VAL A 99 -4.83 -5.61 7.24
N TRP A 100 -5.00 -4.57 8.07
CA TRP A 100 -5.81 -3.41 7.70
C TRP A 100 -4.89 -2.36 7.04
N PRO A 101 -4.99 -2.13 5.72
CA PRO A 101 -4.23 -1.08 5.06
C PRO A 101 -4.70 0.30 5.53
N ILE A 102 -3.78 1.11 6.02
CA ILE A 102 -4.08 2.40 6.66
C ILE A 102 -4.75 3.40 5.71
N GLN A 103 -4.60 3.20 4.39
CA GLN A 103 -5.14 4.06 3.35
C GLN A 103 -6.62 3.78 3.01
N ARG A 104 -7.23 2.73 3.57
CA ARG A 104 -8.58 2.28 3.16
C ARG A 104 -9.46 1.93 4.35
N ASP A 105 -10.64 2.54 4.38
CA ASP A 105 -11.72 2.15 5.28
C ASP A 105 -12.44 0.92 4.72
N VAL A 106 -11.89 -0.26 5.02
CA VAL A 106 -12.41 -1.56 4.57
C VAL A 106 -13.86 -1.79 5.03
N ILE A 107 -14.25 -1.29 6.21
CA ILE A 107 -15.61 -1.49 6.74
C ILE A 107 -16.61 -0.64 5.96
N SER A 108 -16.30 0.64 5.71
CA SER A 108 -17.12 1.49 4.86
C SER A 108 -17.26 0.90 3.45
N ASN A 109 -16.15 0.43 2.88
CA ASN A 109 -16.16 -0.22 1.56
C ASN A 109 -17.02 -1.49 1.55
N ALA A 110 -16.89 -2.37 2.54
CA ALA A 110 -17.72 -3.58 2.63
C ALA A 110 -19.22 -3.25 2.72
N ARG A 111 -19.58 -2.22 3.50
CA ARG A 111 -20.96 -1.74 3.60
C ARG A 111 -21.49 -1.19 2.28
N LEU A 112 -20.68 -0.45 1.53
CA LEU A 112 -21.04 0.05 0.20
C LEU A 112 -21.28 -1.08 -0.80
N GLN A 113 -20.50 -2.16 -0.71
CA GLN A 113 -20.63 -3.35 -1.57
C GLN A 113 -21.90 -4.16 -1.27
N GLY A 114 -22.36 -4.16 -0.02
CA GLY A 114 -23.66 -4.71 0.40
C GLY A 114 -23.77 -6.24 0.44
N ASP A 115 -22.79 -6.99 -0.11
CA ASP A 115 -22.77 -8.46 -0.12
C ASP A 115 -21.58 -9.00 0.69
N PHE A 116 -21.69 -8.90 2.02
CA PHE A 116 -20.76 -9.48 2.99
C PHE A 116 -21.52 -10.08 4.18
N SER A 117 -20.87 -10.96 4.95
CA SER A 117 -21.42 -11.47 6.21
C SER A 117 -20.81 -10.76 7.42
N GLU A 118 -21.64 -10.40 8.39
CA GLU A 118 -21.20 -9.77 9.64
C GLU A 118 -20.24 -10.69 10.42
N GLN A 119 -20.47 -12.01 10.38
CA GLN A 119 -19.52 -12.98 10.96
C GLN A 119 -18.17 -12.95 10.24
N GLY A 120 -18.16 -12.79 8.91
CA GLY A 120 -16.93 -12.63 8.13
C GLY A 120 -16.18 -11.35 8.51
N LEU A 121 -16.91 -10.24 8.68
CA LEU A 121 -16.33 -8.97 9.12
C LEU A 121 -15.74 -9.07 10.53
N ALA A 122 -16.49 -9.66 11.47
CA ALA A 122 -16.00 -9.89 12.83
C ALA A 122 -14.74 -10.75 12.85
N ALA A 123 -14.70 -11.85 12.09
CA ALA A 123 -13.52 -12.71 11.98
C ALA A 123 -12.31 -11.98 11.36
N TRP A 124 -12.54 -11.11 10.37
CA TRP A 124 -11.46 -10.30 9.80
C TRP A 124 -10.92 -9.27 10.80
N LEU A 125 -11.77 -8.64 11.60
CA LEU A 125 -11.34 -7.72 12.67
C LEU A 125 -10.51 -8.43 13.75
N GLU A 126 -10.91 -9.64 14.15
CA GLU A 126 -10.12 -10.48 15.05
C GLU A 126 -8.77 -10.88 14.43
N LEU A 127 -8.73 -11.13 13.11
CA LEU A 127 -7.50 -11.38 12.38
C LEU A 127 -6.58 -10.16 12.40
N VAL A 128 -7.11 -8.94 12.21
CA VAL A 128 -6.34 -7.69 12.30
C VAL A 128 -5.68 -7.58 13.68
N GLU A 129 -6.44 -7.74 14.76
CA GLU A 129 -5.91 -7.69 16.12
C GLU A 129 -4.81 -8.75 16.34
N THR A 130 -5.10 -10.01 15.97
CA THR A 130 -4.19 -11.13 16.17
C THR A 130 -2.87 -10.93 15.42
N ARG A 131 -2.92 -10.41 14.19
CA ARG A 131 -1.72 -10.14 13.39
C ARG A 131 -0.93 -8.97 13.94
N LEU A 132 -1.58 -7.93 14.45
CA LEU A 132 -0.88 -6.82 15.12
C LEU A 132 -0.16 -7.28 16.41
N ILE A 133 -0.76 -8.19 17.19
CA ILE A 133 -0.11 -8.79 18.37
C ILE A 133 1.13 -9.59 17.96
N ALA A 134 1.01 -10.45 16.94
CA ALA A 134 2.12 -11.25 16.43
C ALA A 134 3.24 -10.38 15.81
N ALA A 135 2.86 -9.29 15.13
CA ALA A 135 3.78 -8.30 14.59
C ALA A 135 4.58 -7.63 15.71
N GLU A 136 3.90 -7.22 16.79
CA GLU A 136 4.55 -6.58 17.93
C GLU A 136 5.59 -7.49 18.59
N GLN A 137 5.27 -8.78 18.74
CA GLN A 137 6.20 -9.81 19.24
C GLN A 137 7.42 -9.98 18.33
N SER A 138 7.26 -9.72 17.03
CA SER A 138 8.33 -9.75 16.03
C SER A 138 9.02 -8.40 15.84
N ASN A 139 8.74 -7.42 16.72
CA ASN A 139 9.22 -6.03 16.64
C ASN A 139 8.86 -5.32 15.31
N LEU A 140 7.78 -5.73 14.67
CA LEU A 140 7.15 -5.07 13.54
C LEU A 140 5.99 -4.23 14.07
N LYS A 141 6.22 -2.92 14.20
CA LYS A 141 5.26 -2.03 14.85
C LYS A 141 4.77 -0.93 13.92
N LEU A 142 3.50 -0.55 14.08
CA LEU A 142 2.95 0.66 13.48
C LEU A 142 3.73 1.87 13.98
N ASN A 143 3.94 2.86 13.11
CA ASN A 143 4.40 4.18 13.51
C ASN A 143 3.23 4.99 14.10
N LYS A 144 3.51 6.17 14.65
CA LYS A 144 2.49 6.99 15.33
C LYS A 144 1.36 7.47 14.38
N ILE A 145 1.68 7.81 13.13
CA ILE A 145 0.72 8.24 12.10
C ILE A 145 -0.16 7.04 11.72
N GLU A 146 0.45 5.91 11.37
CA GLU A 146 -0.25 4.67 11.03
C GLU A 146 -1.22 4.23 12.15
N LEU A 147 -0.77 4.27 13.41
CA LEU A 147 -1.60 3.96 14.57
C LEU A 147 -2.80 4.90 14.69
N THR A 148 -2.56 6.21 14.54
CA THR A 148 -3.61 7.24 14.68
C THR A 148 -4.70 7.05 13.63
N LEU A 149 -4.30 6.84 12.38
CA LEU A 149 -5.22 6.61 11.27
C LEU A 149 -6.02 5.31 11.44
N LEU A 150 -5.36 4.20 11.81
CA LEU A 150 -6.06 2.94 12.10
C LEU A 150 -7.06 3.09 13.25
N HIS A 151 -6.64 3.75 14.33
CA HIS A 151 -7.47 3.93 15.51
C HIS A 151 -8.68 4.81 15.21
N ASN A 152 -8.51 5.86 14.39
CA ASN A 152 -9.61 6.69 13.92
C ASN A 152 -10.61 5.88 13.08
N MET A 153 -10.13 5.05 12.14
CA MET A 153 -10.99 4.17 11.35
C MET A 153 -11.78 3.20 12.23
N VAL A 154 -11.14 2.56 13.21
CA VAL A 154 -11.84 1.66 14.15
C VAL A 154 -12.89 2.42 14.97
N THR A 155 -12.53 3.60 15.47
CA THR A 155 -13.42 4.43 16.31
C THR A 155 -14.66 4.88 15.55
N ALA A 156 -14.51 5.23 14.27
CA ALA A 156 -15.60 5.65 13.39
C ALA A 156 -16.70 4.57 13.23
N HIS A 157 -16.38 3.30 13.48
CA HIS A 157 -17.29 2.17 13.30
C HIS A 157 -17.82 1.54 14.59
N LEU A 158 -17.44 2.05 15.78
CA LEU A 158 -17.84 1.46 17.09
C LEU A 158 -19.35 1.38 17.32
N ASN A 159 -20.14 2.20 16.62
CA ASN A 159 -21.60 2.18 16.66
C ASN A 159 -22.24 1.14 15.71
N ASN A 160 -21.50 0.11 15.28
CA ASN A 160 -22.04 -0.98 14.47
C ASN A 160 -23.21 -1.68 15.18
N ASN A 161 -24.27 -2.01 14.43
CA ASN A 161 -25.49 -2.62 14.93
C ASN A 161 -25.38 -4.14 15.16
N ASP A 162 -24.41 -4.82 14.53
CA ASP A 162 -24.17 -6.24 14.74
C ASP A 162 -23.31 -6.47 16.00
N ASN A 163 -23.80 -7.33 16.89
CA ASN A 163 -23.16 -7.59 18.19
C ASN A 163 -21.77 -8.24 18.06
N HIS A 164 -21.57 -9.12 17.06
CA HIS A 164 -20.28 -9.78 16.87
C HIS A 164 -19.25 -8.79 16.36
N VAL A 165 -19.62 -7.98 15.37
CA VAL A 165 -18.73 -6.94 14.83
C VAL A 165 -18.44 -5.87 15.87
N GLN A 166 -19.45 -5.42 16.63
CA GLN A 166 -19.25 -4.46 17.71
C GLN A 166 -18.29 -5.00 18.78
N THR A 167 -18.40 -6.29 19.13
CA THR A 167 -17.49 -6.93 20.09
C THR A 167 -16.05 -6.94 19.56
N ALA A 168 -15.84 -7.34 18.30
CA ALA A 168 -14.53 -7.37 17.68
C ALA A 168 -13.91 -5.96 17.56
N LEU A 169 -14.71 -4.95 17.18
CA LEU A 169 -14.28 -3.55 17.14
C LEU A 169 -13.88 -3.01 18.50
N ASN A 170 -14.68 -3.26 19.54
CA ASN A 170 -14.35 -2.83 20.91
C ASN A 170 -13.04 -3.45 21.40
N LYS A 171 -12.81 -4.74 21.11
CA LYS A 171 -11.58 -5.44 21.46
C LYS A 171 -10.37 -4.86 20.73
N LEU A 172 -10.48 -4.66 19.41
CA LEU A 172 -9.42 -4.02 18.61
C LEU A 172 -9.14 -2.58 19.08
N ASN A 173 -10.18 -1.80 19.36
CA ASN A 173 -10.05 -0.43 19.88
C ASN A 173 -9.30 -0.39 21.23
N GLN A 174 -9.65 -1.31 22.15
CA GLN A 174 -8.95 -1.43 23.43
C GLN A 174 -7.47 -1.78 23.24
N TYR A 175 -7.17 -2.71 22.33
CA TYR A 175 -5.80 -3.07 21.99
C TYR A 175 -5.01 -1.88 21.41
N LEU A 176 -5.57 -1.18 20.42
CA LEU A 176 -4.94 -0.01 19.79
C LEU A 176 -4.68 1.13 20.79
N THR A 177 -5.57 1.32 21.76
CA THR A 177 -5.38 2.32 22.85
C THR A 177 -4.13 2.05 23.69
N GLN A 178 -3.73 0.78 23.83
CA GLN A 178 -2.56 0.35 24.62
C GLN A 178 -1.32 0.14 23.74
N TYR A 179 -1.47 0.24 22.42
CA TYR A 179 -0.41 -0.05 21.46
C TYR A 179 0.74 0.94 21.56
N LYS A 180 1.98 0.44 21.57
CA LYS A 180 3.18 1.29 21.60
C LYS A 180 3.76 1.42 20.19
N PRO A 181 3.59 2.56 19.51
CA PRO A 181 4.12 2.72 18.16
C PRO A 181 5.65 2.77 18.17
N ARG A 182 6.27 2.44 17.04
CA ARG A 182 7.70 2.68 16.83
C ARG A 182 7.98 4.19 16.71
N THR A 183 9.19 4.58 17.12
CA THR A 183 9.63 5.99 17.13
C THR A 183 9.93 6.52 15.73
N LYS A 184 10.49 5.68 14.87
CA LYS A 184 10.80 6.04 13.48
C LYS A 184 9.53 6.03 12.65
N LEU A 185 9.32 7.04 11.82
CA LEU A 185 8.20 7.10 10.88
C LEU A 185 8.46 6.22 9.66
N GLY A 186 9.59 6.43 8.99
CA GLY A 186 9.88 5.81 7.71
C GLY A 186 10.18 4.32 7.77
N LEU A 187 10.19 3.68 6.60
CA LEU A 187 10.28 2.23 6.45
C LEU A 187 11.53 1.63 7.10
N VAL A 188 12.66 2.37 7.19
CA VAL A 188 13.88 1.95 7.90
C VAL A 188 13.66 1.57 9.38
N GLY A 189 12.51 1.90 9.96
CA GLY A 189 12.09 1.42 11.28
C GLY A 189 11.54 -0.02 11.32
N LEU A 190 11.33 -0.66 10.16
CA LEU A 190 10.84 -2.03 10.03
C LEU A 190 11.96 -3.00 9.65
N ALA A 191 11.78 -4.29 9.95
CA ALA A 191 12.67 -5.34 9.44
C ALA A 191 12.65 -5.34 7.90
N ASN A 192 13.83 -5.42 7.28
CA ASN A 192 14.04 -5.29 5.83
C ASN A 192 13.53 -3.98 5.21
N GLY A 193 13.25 -2.96 6.04
CA GLY A 193 12.65 -1.71 5.58
C GLY A 193 13.53 -0.89 4.63
N LYS A 194 14.86 -1.03 4.72
CA LYS A 194 15.80 -0.40 3.78
C LYS A 194 15.69 -1.00 2.38
N ASP A 195 15.70 -2.33 2.29
CA ASP A 195 15.56 -3.05 1.02
C ASP A 195 14.16 -2.84 0.43
N TRP A 196 13.15 -2.73 1.30
CA TRP A 196 11.81 -2.38 0.87
C TRP A 196 11.76 -1.00 0.21
N TYR A 197 12.32 -0.01 0.90
CA TYR A 197 12.36 1.35 0.40
C TYR A 197 13.17 1.46 -0.90
N GLN A 198 14.31 0.78 -0.99
CA GLN A 198 15.09 0.70 -2.23
C GLN A 198 14.29 0.10 -3.40
N SER A 199 13.51 -0.96 -3.14
CA SER A 199 12.68 -1.59 -4.17
C SER A 199 11.60 -0.63 -4.68
N LYS A 200 10.98 0.15 -3.78
CA LYS A 200 10.02 1.19 -4.14
C LYS A 200 10.65 2.31 -4.97
N LEU A 201 11.82 2.82 -4.54
CA LEU A 201 12.58 3.82 -5.30
C LEU A 201 12.87 3.32 -6.71
N ASN A 202 13.36 2.08 -6.86
CA ASN A 202 13.69 1.50 -8.15
C ASN A 202 12.47 1.44 -9.08
N TYR A 203 11.31 1.06 -8.54
CA TYR A 203 10.08 0.99 -9.31
C TYR A 203 9.57 2.38 -9.71
N PHE A 204 9.36 3.27 -8.74
CA PHE A 204 8.73 4.57 -9.00
C PHE A 204 9.63 5.53 -9.80
N SER A 205 10.95 5.43 -9.67
CA SER A 205 11.87 6.21 -10.52
C SER A 205 12.12 5.59 -11.90
N GLY A 206 11.84 4.29 -12.06
CA GLY A 206 12.26 3.50 -13.21
C GLY A 206 13.77 3.24 -13.31
N VAL A 207 14.56 3.60 -12.28
CA VAL A 207 16.02 3.48 -12.28
C VAL A 207 16.52 2.84 -11.00
N THR A 208 17.48 1.90 -11.11
CA THR A 208 18.17 1.37 -9.93
C THR A 208 19.25 2.34 -9.47
N LYS A 209 18.95 3.10 -8.41
CA LYS A 209 19.87 4.08 -7.83
C LYS A 209 19.75 4.11 -6.29
N PRO A 210 20.88 4.11 -5.55
CA PRO A 210 20.87 4.21 -4.09
C PRO A 210 20.19 5.50 -3.57
N PRO A 211 19.61 5.50 -2.35
CA PRO A 211 18.86 6.67 -1.84
C PRO A 211 19.76 7.88 -1.59
N LEU A 212 21.04 7.66 -1.26
CA LEU A 212 22.01 8.74 -1.05
C LEU A 212 22.35 9.47 -2.35
N ASP A 213 22.42 8.74 -3.47
CA ASP A 213 22.70 9.34 -4.78
C ASP A 213 21.50 10.18 -5.22
N TRP A 214 20.28 9.67 -5.02
CA TRP A 214 19.04 10.45 -5.20
C TRP A 214 19.06 11.74 -4.37
N LEU A 215 19.34 11.63 -3.07
CA LEU A 215 19.36 12.79 -2.18
C LEU A 215 20.37 13.84 -2.64
N SER A 216 21.57 13.42 -3.05
CA SER A 216 22.62 14.34 -3.53
C SER A 216 22.16 15.11 -4.77
N GLU A 217 21.55 14.43 -5.75
CA GLU A 217 21.04 15.05 -6.97
C GLU A 217 19.88 16.02 -6.68
N ILE A 218 18.92 15.59 -5.86
CA ILE A 218 17.78 16.43 -5.45
C ILE A 218 18.27 17.67 -4.71
N GLN A 219 19.17 17.52 -3.74
CA GLN A 219 19.73 18.65 -3.00
C GLN A 219 20.55 19.60 -3.87
N GLN A 220 21.16 19.09 -4.94
CA GLN A 220 21.84 19.93 -5.93
C GLN A 220 20.84 20.73 -6.77
N ALA A 221 19.73 20.12 -7.21
CA ALA A 221 18.67 20.81 -7.93
C ALA A 221 18.01 21.91 -7.05
N LEU A 222 17.72 21.58 -5.79
CA LEU A 222 17.11 22.49 -4.81
C LEU A 222 18.01 23.66 -4.34
N LYS A 223 19.25 23.79 -4.86
CA LYS A 223 20.09 24.98 -4.63
C LYS A 223 19.72 26.14 -5.56
N GLN A 224 19.07 25.86 -6.68
CA GLN A 224 18.67 26.91 -7.61
C GLN A 224 17.48 27.69 -7.01
N PRO A 225 17.46 29.02 -7.16
CA PRO A 225 16.33 29.83 -6.72
C PRO A 225 15.12 29.54 -7.61
N HIS A 226 14.08 28.95 -7.03
CA HIS A 226 12.80 28.73 -7.69
C HIS A 226 11.71 29.59 -7.05
N SER A 227 10.83 30.15 -7.88
CA SER A 227 9.57 30.72 -7.42
C SER A 227 8.56 29.59 -7.27
N ALA A 228 8.02 29.42 -6.07
CA ALA A 228 7.03 28.40 -5.77
C ALA A 228 5.62 28.91 -6.11
N ASP A 229 5.35 29.20 -7.38
CA ASP A 229 3.98 29.41 -7.85
C ASP A 229 3.38 28.05 -8.22
N PHE A 230 2.90 27.34 -7.20
CA PHE A 230 2.15 26.10 -7.36
C PHE A 230 0.95 26.09 -6.41
N LEU A 231 -0.15 25.46 -6.85
CA LEU A 231 -1.32 25.27 -6.02
C LEU A 231 -1.26 23.86 -5.44
N LEU A 232 -1.28 23.75 -4.12
CA LEU A 232 -1.36 22.46 -3.43
C LEU A 232 -2.78 21.90 -3.57
N PRO A 233 -2.98 20.79 -4.30
CA PRO A 233 -4.29 20.17 -4.41
C PRO A 233 -4.51 19.26 -3.19
N LEU A 234 -4.61 19.85 -1.99
CA LEU A 234 -4.90 19.08 -0.78
C LEU A 234 -6.34 18.62 -0.80
N THR A 235 -6.54 17.33 -0.50
CA THR A 235 -7.84 16.71 -0.30
C THR A 235 -8.07 16.46 1.19
N ASP A 236 -9.32 16.36 1.62
CA ASP A 236 -9.65 16.05 3.02
C ASP A 236 -9.28 14.61 3.44
N SER A 237 -8.73 13.81 2.53
CA SER A 237 -8.45 12.39 2.73
C SER A 237 -7.21 11.94 1.98
N HIS A 238 -6.50 10.98 2.56
CA HIS A 238 -5.38 10.23 1.96
C HIS A 238 -5.84 8.91 1.32
N THR A 239 -7.11 8.76 0.92
CA THR A 239 -7.55 7.59 0.17
C THR A 239 -6.97 7.54 -1.25
N LYS A 240 -6.41 8.62 -1.77
CA LYS A 240 -5.63 8.58 -3.01
C LYS A 240 -4.28 9.26 -2.77
N PRO A 241 -3.18 8.68 -3.26
CA PRO A 241 -1.88 9.32 -3.12
C PRO A 241 -1.86 10.62 -3.92
N LEU A 242 -1.19 11.65 -3.38
CA LEU A 242 -1.13 12.99 -3.99
C LEU A 242 -0.67 12.94 -5.46
N VAL A 243 0.26 12.03 -5.79
CA VAL A 243 0.81 11.87 -7.15
C VAL A 243 -0.26 11.71 -8.23
N MET A 244 -1.41 11.10 -7.90
CA MET A 244 -2.49 10.88 -8.86
C MET A 244 -3.17 12.17 -9.32
N SER A 245 -3.08 13.26 -8.54
CA SER A 245 -3.56 14.58 -8.99
C SER A 245 -2.70 15.19 -10.12
N TYR A 246 -1.55 14.56 -10.41
CA TYR A 246 -0.62 14.92 -11.47
C TYR A 246 -0.57 13.87 -12.60
N PHE A 247 -1.65 13.08 -12.74
CA PHE A 247 -1.82 12.21 -13.91
C PHE A 247 -2.67 12.88 -14.98
N THR A 248 -2.58 12.39 -16.22
CA THR A 248 -3.41 12.85 -17.34
C THR A 248 -4.87 12.42 -17.12
N GLN A 249 -5.83 13.29 -17.42
CA GLN A 249 -7.25 13.05 -17.14
C GLN A 249 -7.83 11.82 -17.84
N GLU A 250 -7.27 11.45 -19.00
CA GLU A 250 -7.78 10.36 -19.82
C GLU A 250 -7.37 8.96 -19.29
N HIS A 251 -6.42 8.87 -18.35
CA HIS A 251 -5.93 7.62 -17.75
C HIS A 251 -5.83 6.46 -18.75
N GLN A 252 -5.09 6.67 -19.84
CA GLN A 252 -5.10 5.79 -21.00
C GLN A 252 -4.42 4.42 -20.76
N HIS A 253 -3.67 4.27 -19.67
CA HIS A 253 -2.89 3.06 -19.41
C HIS A 253 -3.25 2.43 -18.07
N ASP A 254 -3.89 1.27 -18.12
CA ASP A 254 -4.19 0.47 -16.94
C ASP A 254 -2.92 -0.14 -16.33
N GLY A 255 -2.93 -0.30 -15.01
CA GLY A 255 -1.92 -0.95 -14.19
C GLY A 255 -2.49 -2.09 -13.35
N PHE A 256 -1.73 -2.50 -12.34
CA PHE A 256 -2.04 -3.65 -11.47
C PHE A 256 -2.16 -3.29 -9.98
N ASP A 257 -1.73 -2.08 -9.57
CA ASP A 257 -1.65 -1.68 -8.17
C ASP A 257 -2.95 -0.99 -7.71
N TRP A 258 -3.61 -1.56 -6.70
CA TRP A 258 -4.83 -1.01 -6.13
C TRP A 258 -4.60 0.35 -5.45
N GLN A 259 -3.38 0.64 -4.95
CA GLN A 259 -3.06 1.92 -4.30
C GLN A 259 -3.13 3.09 -5.29
N LEU A 260 -2.96 2.78 -6.58
CA LEU A 260 -3.00 3.71 -7.70
C LEU A 260 -4.25 3.49 -8.58
N GLU A 261 -5.31 2.91 -8.00
CA GLU A 261 -6.59 2.63 -8.69
C GLU A 261 -6.42 1.81 -9.98
N PHE A 262 -5.40 0.95 -10.02
CA PHE A 262 -5.03 0.15 -11.18
C PHE A 262 -4.71 1.00 -12.41
N ILE A 263 -4.03 2.12 -12.22
CA ILE A 263 -3.46 2.97 -13.27
C ILE A 263 -1.95 2.76 -13.31
N ASP A 264 -1.34 2.74 -14.50
CA ASP A 264 0.12 2.72 -14.63
C ASP A 264 0.69 4.12 -14.34
N PRO A 265 1.40 4.34 -13.22
CA PRO A 265 1.84 5.69 -12.85
C PRO A 265 2.91 6.25 -13.80
N LEU A 266 3.75 5.39 -14.39
CA LEU A 266 4.87 5.83 -15.23
C LEU A 266 4.40 6.23 -16.63
N LYS A 267 3.27 5.69 -17.07
CA LYS A 267 2.65 5.99 -18.37
C LYS A 267 1.60 7.10 -18.32
N ASN A 268 0.97 7.33 -17.16
CA ASN A 268 -0.08 8.33 -17.02
C ASN A 268 0.36 9.63 -16.33
N LYS A 269 1.62 9.75 -15.90
CA LYS A 269 2.14 11.02 -15.38
C LYS A 269 2.07 12.11 -16.46
N ARG A 270 1.63 13.31 -16.10
CA ARG A 270 1.68 14.47 -17.01
C ARG A 270 3.02 15.20 -16.88
N GLU A 271 3.28 16.09 -17.83
CA GLU A 271 4.38 17.05 -17.70
C GLU A 271 4.09 18.05 -16.58
N LEU A 272 5.11 18.33 -15.78
CA LEU A 272 5.05 19.24 -14.66
C LEU A 272 5.45 20.65 -15.09
N SER A 273 4.82 21.66 -14.49
CA SER A 273 5.37 23.02 -14.53
C SER A 273 6.64 23.11 -13.69
N GLU A 274 7.42 24.18 -13.87
CA GLU A 274 8.65 24.39 -13.09
C GLU A 274 8.37 24.44 -11.57
N GLY A 275 7.28 25.10 -11.16
CA GLY A 275 6.86 25.15 -9.75
C GLY A 275 6.46 23.78 -9.19
N GLU A 276 5.80 22.95 -10.00
CA GLU A 276 5.43 21.59 -9.62
C GLU A 276 6.65 20.65 -9.59
N GLN A 277 7.61 20.84 -10.48
CA GLN A 277 8.87 20.10 -10.45
C GLN A 277 9.66 20.44 -9.17
N TYR A 278 9.75 21.71 -8.80
CA TYR A 278 10.32 22.13 -7.53
C TYR A 278 9.58 21.50 -6.34
N PHE A 279 8.24 21.53 -6.35
CA PHE A 279 7.42 20.88 -5.32
C PHE A 279 7.78 19.39 -5.17
N TRP A 280 7.80 18.64 -6.26
CA TRP A 280 8.10 17.20 -6.22
C TRP A 280 9.55 16.90 -5.81
N GLN A 281 10.51 17.76 -6.14
CA GLN A 281 11.88 17.63 -5.62
C GLN A 281 11.93 17.78 -4.09
N VAL A 282 11.18 18.73 -3.52
CA VAL A 282 11.09 18.88 -2.05
C VAL A 282 10.39 17.67 -1.41
N MET A 283 9.34 17.14 -2.06
CA MET A 283 8.68 15.91 -1.61
C MET A 283 9.66 14.74 -1.61
N MET A 284 10.46 14.55 -2.66
CA MET A 284 11.49 13.50 -2.71
C MET A 284 12.60 13.67 -1.65
N GLU A 285 13.08 14.90 -1.40
CA GLU A 285 14.03 15.20 -0.32
C GLU A 285 13.47 14.75 1.03
N THR A 286 12.20 15.10 1.29
CA THR A 286 11.51 14.78 2.54
C THR A 286 11.22 13.28 2.66
N ASP A 287 10.84 12.62 1.57
CA ASP A 287 10.62 11.17 1.49
C ASP A 287 11.88 10.38 1.84
N VAL A 288 13.03 10.70 1.22
CA VAL A 288 14.33 10.09 1.58
C VAL A 288 14.71 10.43 3.01
N GLY A 289 14.47 11.67 3.44
CA GLY A 289 14.63 12.10 4.82
C GLY A 289 13.93 11.16 5.81
N ILE A 290 12.65 10.91 5.62
CA ILE A 290 11.82 10.06 6.47
C ILE A 290 12.22 8.58 6.34
N HIS A 291 12.23 8.04 5.13
CA HIS A 291 12.29 6.59 4.88
C HIS A 291 13.70 6.01 4.93
N TYR A 292 14.74 6.83 4.72
CA TYR A 292 16.13 6.39 4.77
C TYR A 292 16.91 7.02 5.92
N HIS A 293 16.86 8.35 6.06
CA HIS A 293 17.60 9.07 7.12
C HIS A 293 16.91 9.09 8.49
N SER A 294 15.71 8.50 8.60
CA SER A 294 14.94 8.46 9.85
C SER A 294 14.63 9.86 10.40
N TRP A 295 14.37 10.85 9.54
CA TRP A 295 13.88 12.15 9.97
C TRP A 295 12.64 11.99 10.86
N SER A 296 12.61 12.75 11.95
CA SER A 296 11.40 12.90 12.75
C SER A 296 10.36 13.72 12.00
N GLU A 297 9.10 13.63 12.43
CA GLU A 297 8.03 14.48 11.91
C GLU A 297 8.40 15.97 11.96
N GLN A 298 9.03 16.41 13.05
CA GLN A 298 9.44 17.80 13.19
C GLN A 298 10.50 18.20 12.16
N GLN A 299 11.46 17.32 11.85
CA GLN A 299 12.47 17.60 10.84
C GLN A 299 11.84 17.68 9.44
N ALA A 300 10.95 16.74 9.11
CA ALA A 300 10.21 16.75 7.85
C ALA A 300 9.34 18.00 7.71
N ARG A 301 8.61 18.37 8.77
CA ARG A 301 7.75 19.57 8.82
C ARG A 301 8.56 20.84 8.57
N VAL A 302 9.68 21.00 9.28
CA VAL A 302 10.56 22.16 9.10
C VAL A 302 11.10 22.23 7.67
N ASN A 303 11.44 21.09 7.06
CA ASN A 303 11.89 21.07 5.66
C ASN A 303 10.79 21.57 4.72
N LEU A 304 9.59 20.98 4.80
CA LEU A 304 8.46 21.31 3.95
C LEU A 304 8.04 22.79 4.09
N MET A 305 7.86 23.27 5.32
CA MET A 305 7.48 24.66 5.58
C MET A 305 8.54 25.64 5.03
N LYS A 306 9.84 25.34 5.23
CA LYS A 306 10.92 26.20 4.76
C LYS A 306 11.02 26.24 3.22
N ARG A 307 10.88 25.08 2.57
CA ARG A 307 11.07 24.93 1.14
C ARG A 307 9.86 25.36 0.31
N LEU A 308 8.66 25.06 0.80
CA LEU A 308 7.40 25.26 0.07
C LEU A 308 6.59 26.45 0.58
N ASN A 309 7.00 27.09 1.68
CA ASN A 309 6.25 28.17 2.34
C ASN A 309 4.80 27.76 2.70
N VAL A 310 4.62 26.50 3.06
CA VAL A 310 3.34 25.94 3.53
C VAL A 310 3.17 26.16 5.03
N ASP A 311 1.92 26.17 5.48
CA ASP A 311 1.62 26.17 6.91
C ASP A 311 1.85 24.78 7.53
N GLN A 312 1.67 24.70 8.85
CA GLN A 312 1.87 23.46 9.60
C GLN A 312 0.87 22.36 9.20
N LEU A 313 -0.41 22.69 8.98
CA LEU A 313 -1.44 21.70 8.64
C LEU A 313 -1.16 21.09 7.27
N GLN A 314 -0.79 21.93 6.31
CA GLN A 314 -0.39 21.50 4.98
C GLN A 314 0.87 20.63 5.03
N ALA A 315 1.88 21.01 5.82
CA ALA A 315 3.09 20.21 6.01
C ALA A 315 2.79 18.86 6.66
N ASP A 316 1.94 18.82 7.67
CA ASP A 316 1.54 17.58 8.35
C ASP A 316 0.81 16.64 7.38
N TRP A 317 -0.11 17.16 6.57
CA TRP A 317 -0.77 16.41 5.50
C TRP A 317 0.24 15.81 4.51
N LEU A 318 1.22 16.58 4.04
CA LEU A 318 2.25 16.08 3.12
C LEU A 318 3.14 15.00 3.75
N ILE A 319 3.41 15.09 5.05
CA ILE A 319 4.14 14.03 5.79
C ILE A 319 3.30 12.76 5.87
N GLU A 320 2.01 12.87 6.16
CA GLU A 320 1.09 11.72 6.16
C GLU A 320 1.07 11.04 4.79
N ASP A 321 0.94 11.80 3.70
CA ASP A 321 0.98 11.26 2.33
C ASP A 321 2.29 10.50 2.05
N ILE A 322 3.44 11.09 2.39
CA ILE A 322 4.76 10.44 2.24
C ILE A 322 4.84 9.13 3.03
N VAL A 323 4.38 9.14 4.29
CA VAL A 323 4.42 7.96 5.16
C VAL A 323 3.53 6.84 4.63
N LEU A 324 2.35 7.18 4.10
CA LEU A 324 1.39 6.24 3.53
C LEU A 324 1.82 5.73 2.15
N TYR A 325 2.57 6.53 1.39
CA TYR A 325 2.92 6.28 -0.01
C TYR A 325 4.42 6.44 -0.29
N PRO A 326 5.27 5.66 0.42
CA PRO A 326 6.72 5.80 0.33
C PRO A 326 7.25 5.69 -1.09
N ALA A 327 8.15 6.60 -1.44
CA ALA A 327 8.82 6.75 -2.72
C ALA A 327 7.91 7.05 -3.92
N MET A 328 6.58 7.20 -3.77
CA MET A 328 5.72 7.49 -4.91
C MET A 328 6.06 8.84 -5.56
N SER A 329 6.59 9.80 -4.80
CA SER A 329 7.08 11.08 -5.34
C SER A 329 8.10 10.91 -6.47
N PHE A 330 8.87 9.81 -6.49
CA PHE A 330 9.91 9.55 -7.48
C PHE A 330 9.39 9.24 -8.89
N ILE A 331 8.08 9.09 -9.08
CA ILE A 331 7.43 9.08 -10.41
C ILE A 331 7.87 10.30 -11.24
N PHE A 332 8.12 11.43 -10.58
CA PHE A 332 8.44 12.73 -11.18
C PHE A 332 9.93 13.11 -11.15
N VAL A 333 10.83 12.15 -10.92
CA VAL A 333 12.26 12.47 -10.74
C VAL A 333 12.99 12.94 -12.01
N ASN A 334 12.33 12.84 -13.17
CA ASN A 334 12.87 13.24 -14.48
C ASN A 334 12.17 14.49 -14.99
#